data_AF-A0A0C3BF43-F1
#
_entry.id   AF-A0A0C3BF43-F1
#
_cell.length_a   1.000
_cell.length_b   1.000
_cell.length_c   1.000
_cell.angle_alpha   90.00
_cell.angle_beta   90.00
_cell.angle_gamma   90.00
#
_symmetry.space_group_name_H-M   'P 1'
#
loop_
_entity.id
_entity.type
_entity.pdbx_description
1 polymer ?
#
loop_
_entity_poly.entity_id
_entity_poly.type
_entity_poly.pdbx_seq_one_letter_code
_entity_poly.pdbx_strand_id
1 'polypeptide(L)'
;MSSIASFFSSFIGTAHADAEEKAPADEEVVVEAAAEEEEPEDLQPILREECKASAKCEALTKHFEHCQEKVNAGQGFKGEDCVEELYEIMMHCVDSSVAPKLFAKLR
;
A
#
# COMPACT_ATOMS: atom_id res chain seq x y z
N MET A 1 24.47 -12.21 31.10
CA MET A 1 24.66 -11.73 29.71
C MET A 1 24.34 -10.23 29.71
N SER A 2 25.27 -9.39 30.15
CA SER A 2 25.02 -7.95 30.39
C SER A 2 26.13 -7.04 29.89
N SER A 3 27.11 -7.57 29.14
CA SER A 3 28.26 -6.79 28.66
C SER A 3 28.09 -6.23 27.25
N ILE A 4 27.23 -6.81 26.43
CA ILE A 4 27.02 -6.33 25.04
C ILE A 4 26.16 -5.06 25.05
N ALA A 5 25.16 -4.97 25.93
CA ALA A 5 24.28 -3.79 26.04
C ALA A 5 25.04 -2.51 26.43
N SER A 6 26.01 -2.60 27.34
CA SER A 6 26.82 -1.43 27.74
C SER A 6 27.78 -0.95 26.64
N PHE A 7 28.20 -1.82 25.73
CA PHE A 7 29.13 -1.46 24.65
C PHE A 7 28.43 -0.66 23.54
N PHE A 8 27.15 -0.94 23.26
CA PHE A 8 26.37 -0.20 22.27
C PHE A 8 25.88 1.17 22.79
N SER A 9 25.63 1.32 24.09
CA SER A 9 25.24 2.63 24.68
C SER A 9 26.31 3.72 24.58
N SER A 10 27.59 3.36 24.46
CA SER A 10 28.67 4.34 24.36
C SER A 10 28.91 4.84 22.93
N PHE A 11 28.37 4.15 21.91
CA PHE A 11 28.59 4.46 20.50
C PHE A 11 27.34 5.05 19.81
N ILE A 12 26.17 4.87 20.40
CA ILE A 12 24.91 5.46 19.95
C ILE A 12 24.36 6.28 21.11
N GLY A 13 24.51 7.61 21.02
CA GLY A 13 24.02 8.54 22.03
C GLY A 13 22.57 8.22 22.37
N THR A 14 22.32 7.86 23.63
CA THR A 14 20.98 7.57 24.12
C THR A 14 20.22 8.87 24.20
N ALA A 15 19.37 9.16 23.21
CA ALA A 15 18.41 10.25 23.27
C ALA A 15 17.32 9.86 24.29
N HIS A 16 17.41 10.41 25.50
CA HIS A 16 16.29 10.43 26.44
C HIS A 16 15.23 11.40 25.91
N ALA A 17 14.11 10.86 25.42
CA ALA A 17 12.88 11.63 25.27
C ALA A 17 12.25 11.80 26.67
N ASP A 18 12.77 12.78 27.42
CA ASP A 18 12.25 13.15 28.73
C ASP A 18 11.15 14.20 28.53
N ALA A 19 9.91 13.77 28.78
CA ALA A 19 8.74 14.63 28.83
C ALA A 19 8.66 15.27 30.22
N GLU A 20 8.87 16.58 30.32
CA GLU A 20 8.40 17.39 31.44
C GLU A 20 7.92 18.77 30.96
N GLU A 21 6.97 19.30 31.72
CA GLU A 21 5.80 20.09 31.32
C GLU A 21 5.98 21.59 31.66
N LYS A 22 5.60 22.51 30.74
CA LYS A 22 4.96 23.81 31.07
C LYS A 22 4.56 24.63 29.83
N ALA A 23 3.26 24.89 29.69
CA ALA A 23 2.68 25.98 28.90
C ALA A 23 2.73 27.31 29.74
N PRO A 24 2.61 28.52 29.15
CA PRO A 24 1.32 28.94 28.57
C PRO A 24 1.39 29.86 27.32
N ALA A 25 0.24 29.86 26.63
CA ALA A 25 -0.38 30.98 25.92
C ALA A 25 0.39 31.64 24.75
N ASP A 26 -0.02 31.28 23.54
CA ASP A 26 -0.25 32.27 22.49
C ASP A 26 -1.55 31.88 21.75
N GLU A 27 -2.63 32.59 22.09
CA GLU A 27 -3.88 32.60 21.31
C GLU A 27 -3.61 33.42 20.04
N GLU A 28 -3.12 32.79 19.00
CA GLU A 28 -3.44 33.22 17.64
C GLU A 28 -4.44 32.25 17.05
N VAL A 29 -5.72 32.60 17.25
CA VAL A 29 -6.85 32.07 16.50
C VAL A 29 -6.70 32.57 15.06
N VAL A 30 -5.83 31.89 14.30
CA VAL A 30 -5.80 31.97 12.85
C VAL A 30 -6.94 31.10 12.33
N VAL A 31 -8.13 31.71 12.24
CA VAL A 31 -9.18 31.23 11.34
C VAL A 31 -8.72 31.56 9.93
N GLU A 32 -7.72 30.84 9.43
CA GLU A 32 -7.44 30.78 8.01
C GLU A 32 -8.36 29.72 7.43
N ALA A 33 -9.32 30.23 6.66
CA ALA A 33 -10.12 29.55 5.67
C ALA A 33 -9.76 28.08 5.46
N ALA A 34 -10.65 27.19 5.89
CA ALA A 34 -10.87 25.91 5.24
C ALA A 34 -11.29 26.18 3.79
N ALA A 35 -10.33 26.57 2.96
CA ALA A 35 -10.35 26.17 1.57
C ALA A 35 -10.24 24.65 1.65
N GLU A 36 -11.34 23.95 1.39
CA GLU A 36 -11.28 22.53 1.03
C GLU A 36 -10.32 22.44 -0.16
N GLU A 37 -9.03 22.18 0.09
CA GLU A 37 -8.17 21.58 -0.90
C GLU A 37 -8.81 20.24 -1.22
N GLU A 38 -9.54 20.19 -2.31
CA GLU A 38 -10.05 18.94 -2.89
C GLU A 38 -8.83 18.08 -3.22
N GLU A 39 -8.52 17.13 -2.35
CA GLU A 39 -7.41 16.21 -2.53
C GLU A 39 -7.58 15.50 -3.88
N PRO A 40 -6.56 15.48 -4.75
CA PRO A 40 -6.68 14.86 -6.06
C PRO A 40 -7.06 13.38 -5.91
N GLU A 41 -8.12 12.94 -6.59
CA GLU A 41 -8.56 11.54 -6.55
C GLU A 41 -7.43 10.59 -7.00
N ASP A 42 -7.26 9.48 -6.29
CA ASP A 42 -6.32 8.42 -6.70
C ASP A 42 -6.81 7.75 -7.99
N LEU A 43 -6.01 7.87 -9.05
CA LEU A 43 -6.31 7.30 -10.36
C LEU A 43 -5.86 5.84 -10.49
N GLN A 44 -5.09 5.31 -9.54
CA GLN A 44 -4.61 3.94 -9.57
C GLN A 44 -5.73 2.89 -9.64
N PRO A 45 -6.83 2.96 -8.85
CA PRO A 45 -7.89 1.96 -8.87
C PRO A 45 -8.60 1.93 -10.23
N ILE A 46 -8.88 3.09 -10.80
CA ILE A 46 -9.53 3.24 -12.11
C ILE A 46 -8.67 2.60 -13.20
N LEU A 47 -7.37 2.89 -13.19
CA LEU A 47 -6.43 2.33 -14.15
C LEU A 47 -6.26 0.81 -13.95
N ARG A 48 -6.29 0.31 -12.71
CA ARG A 48 -6.20 -1.12 -12.42
C ARG A 48 -7.36 -1.89 -13.02
N GLU A 49 -8.59 -1.40 -12.86
CA GLU A 49 -9.79 -2.01 -13.45
C GLU A 49 -9.77 -1.96 -14.98
N GLU A 50 -9.38 -0.83 -15.58
CA GLU A 50 -9.23 -0.70 -17.03
C GLU A 50 -8.20 -1.72 -17.58
N CYS A 51 -7.08 -1.89 -16.88
CA CYS A 51 -6.02 -2.81 -17.29
C CYS A 51 -6.40 -4.28 -17.06
N LYS A 52 -7.14 -4.58 -15.99
CA LYS A 52 -7.70 -5.91 -15.72
C LYS A 52 -8.69 -6.35 -16.78
N ALA A 53 -9.52 -5.43 -17.28
CA ALA A 53 -10.48 -5.66 -18.37
C ALA A 53 -9.86 -5.65 -19.78
N SER A 54 -8.55 -5.40 -19.89
CA SER A 54 -7.87 -5.39 -21.18
C SER A 54 -7.78 -6.79 -21.78
N ALA A 55 -7.84 -6.89 -23.11
CA ALA A 55 -7.72 -8.17 -23.83
C ALA A 55 -6.40 -8.93 -23.54
N LYS A 56 -5.36 -8.24 -23.07
CA LYS A 56 -4.09 -8.87 -22.66
C LYS A 56 -4.18 -9.59 -21.32
N CYS A 57 -4.98 -9.05 -20.39
CA CYS A 57 -5.12 -9.59 -19.04
C CYS A 57 -6.38 -10.45 -18.86
N GLU A 58 -7.34 -10.37 -19.78
CA GLU A 58 -8.64 -11.07 -19.67
C GLU A 58 -8.52 -12.57 -19.40
N ALA A 59 -7.58 -13.26 -20.05
CA ALA A 59 -7.36 -14.68 -19.83
C ALA A 59 -6.87 -14.95 -18.38
N LEU A 60 -5.88 -14.18 -17.92
CA LEU A 60 -5.33 -14.29 -16.57
C LEU A 60 -6.37 -13.90 -15.51
N THR A 61 -7.21 -12.91 -15.79
CA THR A 61 -8.38 -12.55 -14.98
C THR A 61 -9.30 -13.74 -14.76
N LYS A 62 -9.67 -14.44 -15.85
CA LYS A 62 -10.53 -15.63 -15.77
C LYS A 62 -9.88 -16.77 -14.99
N HIS A 63 -8.57 -16.96 -15.12
CA HIS A 63 -7.84 -17.98 -14.35
C HIS A 63 -7.86 -17.68 -12.85
N PHE A 64 -7.59 -16.43 -12.47
CA PHE A 64 -7.65 -16.01 -11.08
C PHE A 64 -9.07 -16.15 -10.49
N GLU A 65 -10.09 -15.71 -11.22
CA GLU A 65 -11.49 -15.82 -10.80
C GLU A 65 -11.91 -17.30 -10.63
N HIS A 66 -11.51 -18.15 -11.56
CA HIS A 66 -11.76 -19.59 -11.48
C HIS A 66 -11.07 -20.25 -10.27
N CYS A 67 -9.80 -19.89 -10.00
CA CYS A 67 -9.12 -20.36 -8.81
C CYS A 67 -9.87 -19.94 -7.54
N GLN A 68 -10.25 -18.67 -7.48
CA GLN A 68 -10.93 -18.10 -6.31
C GLN A 68 -12.27 -18.78 -6.06
N GLU A 69 -13.05 -19.06 -7.11
CA GLU A 69 -14.30 -19.83 -7.03
C GLU A 69 -14.06 -21.24 -6.48
N LYS A 70 -13.05 -21.95 -7.00
CA LYS A 70 -12.72 -23.33 -6.60
C LYS A 70 -12.26 -23.40 -5.14
N VAL A 71 -11.38 -22.49 -4.72
CA VAL A 71 -10.87 -22.42 -3.34
C VAL A 71 -12.00 -22.03 -2.38
N ASN A 72 -12.81 -21.02 -2.73
CA ASN A 72 -13.94 -20.60 -1.90
C ASN A 72 -15.04 -21.66 -1.80
N ALA A 73 -15.24 -22.47 -2.85
CA ALA A 73 -16.16 -23.60 -2.85
C ALA A 73 -15.63 -24.82 -2.06
N GLY A 74 -14.39 -24.78 -1.55
CA GLY A 74 -13.74 -25.92 -0.89
C GLY A 74 -13.44 -27.08 -1.84
N GLN A 75 -13.41 -26.83 -3.15
CA GLN A 75 -13.07 -27.81 -4.18
C GLN A 75 -11.57 -27.84 -4.47
N GLY A 76 -10.80 -26.92 -3.87
CA GLY A 76 -9.35 -26.91 -3.94
C GLY A 76 -8.69 -27.98 -3.08
N PHE A 77 -7.39 -28.17 -3.29
CA PHE A 77 -6.56 -29.02 -2.43
C PHE A 77 -6.38 -28.40 -1.05
N LYS A 78 -5.99 -29.24 -0.08
CA LYS A 78 -5.79 -28.80 1.30
C LYS A 78 -4.61 -27.83 1.36
N GLY A 79 -4.89 -26.55 1.60
CA GLY A 79 -3.89 -25.48 1.59
C GLY A 79 -3.61 -24.90 0.21
N GLU A 80 -4.46 -25.15 -0.78
CA GLU A 80 -4.42 -24.43 -2.05
C GLU A 80 -4.81 -22.96 -1.84
N ASP A 81 -4.01 -22.06 -2.41
CA ASP A 81 -4.27 -20.64 -2.52
C ASP A 81 -4.18 -20.19 -3.99
N CYS A 82 -4.63 -18.97 -4.28
CA CYS A 82 -4.63 -18.40 -5.64
C CYS A 82 -3.53 -17.36 -5.82
N VAL A 83 -2.44 -17.49 -5.07
CA VAL A 83 -1.38 -16.48 -5.02
C VAL A 83 -0.58 -16.47 -6.33
N GLU A 84 -0.38 -17.64 -6.94
CA GLU A 84 0.28 -17.75 -8.25
C GLU A 84 -0.49 -16.97 -9.32
N GLU A 85 -1.79 -17.24 -9.46
CA GLU A 85 -2.65 -16.55 -10.42
C GLU A 85 -2.77 -15.05 -10.11
N LEU A 86 -2.73 -14.66 -8.83
CA LEU A 86 -2.67 -13.26 -8.41
C LEU A 86 -1.38 -12.58 -8.87
N TYR A 87 -0.24 -13.25 -8.76
CA TYR A 87 1.04 -12.71 -9.24
C TYR A 87 1.06 -12.59 -10.77
N GLU A 88 0.52 -13.58 -11.49
CA GLU A 88 0.41 -13.52 -12.94
C GLU A 88 -0.47 -12.36 -13.41
N ILE A 89 -1.67 -12.20 -12.84
CA ILE A 89 -2.56 -11.12 -13.25
C ILE A 89 -2.05 -9.74 -12.79
N MET A 90 -1.63 -9.59 -11.52
CA MET A 90 -1.25 -8.28 -10.98
C MET A 90 0.14 -7.85 -11.45
N MET A 91 1.18 -8.63 -11.16
CA MET A 91 2.56 -8.20 -11.42
C MET A 91 2.91 -8.31 -12.90
N HIS A 92 2.55 -9.42 -13.56
CA HIS A 92 2.98 -9.64 -14.94
C HIS A 92 2.11 -8.91 -15.97
N CYS A 93 0.81 -8.73 -15.70
CA CYS A 93 -0.09 -8.11 -16.65
C CYS A 93 -0.53 -6.69 -16.27
N VAL A 94 -1.22 -6.55 -15.13
CA VAL A 94 -1.91 -5.30 -14.77
C VAL A 94 -0.90 -4.21 -14.44
N ASP A 95 0.10 -4.46 -13.62
CA ASP A 95 1.09 -3.45 -13.22
C ASP A 95 1.96 -3.01 -14.41
N SER A 96 2.31 -3.92 -15.32
CA SER A 96 2.97 -3.60 -16.60
C SER A 96 2.15 -2.62 -17.46
N SER A 97 0.82 -2.65 -17.35
CA SER A 97 -0.09 -1.77 -18.08
C SER A 97 -0.40 -0.47 -17.31
N VAL A 98 -0.52 -0.55 -15.98
CA VAL A 98 -0.87 0.59 -15.11
C VAL A 98 0.31 1.53 -14.93
N ALA A 99 1.52 1.01 -14.72
CA ALA A 99 2.70 1.82 -14.42
C ALA A 99 2.92 2.99 -15.40
N PRO A 100 3.02 2.78 -16.73
CA PRO A 100 3.24 3.90 -17.65
C PRO A 100 2.08 4.91 -17.68
N LYS A 101 0.84 4.48 -17.45
CA LYS A 101 -0.34 5.36 -17.45
C LYS A 101 -0.43 6.19 -16.17
N LEU A 102 -0.13 5.58 -15.03
CA LEU A 102 -0.20 6.22 -13.72
C LEU A 102 0.91 7.28 -13.60
N PHE A 103 2.16 6.92 -13.89
CA PHE A 103 3.29 7.87 -13.80
C PHE A 103 3.20 9.01 -14.82
N ALA A 104 2.45 8.86 -15.91
CA ALA A 104 2.17 9.97 -16.82
C ALA A 104 1.22 11.03 -16.23
N LYS A 105 0.39 10.66 -15.24
CA LYS A 105 -0.59 11.53 -14.59
C LYS A 105 -0.08 12.14 -13.28
N LEU A 106 0.82 11.45 -12.58
CA LEU A 106 1.42 11.89 -11.31
C LEU A 106 2.57 12.90 -11.49
N ARG A 107 2.44 13.86 -12.43
CA ARG A 107 3.51 14.83 -12.72
C ARG A 107 3.71 15.86 -11.63
#